data_AF-A0A7D5GV59-F1
#
_entry.id   AF-A0A7D5GV59-F1
#
_cell.length_a   1.000
_cell.length_b   1.000
_cell.length_c   1.000
_cell.angle_alpha   90.00
_cell.angle_beta   90.00
_cell.angle_gamma   90.00
#
_symmetry.space_group_name_H-M   'P 1'
#
loop_
_entity.id
_entity.type
_entity.pdbx_description
1 polymer ?
#
loop_
_entity_poly.entity_id
_entity_poly.type
_entity_poly.pdbx_seq_one_letter_code
_entity_poly.pdbx_strand_id
1 'polypeptide(L)' 'MLGGIGTSLGIGVLIGDVTSIPSPVAIVGLGAVAIGLIAHALFLNGPVGDIDDLTEEVAIVEVPMVLSPMESAD' A
#
# COMPACT_ATOMS: atom_id res chain seq x y z
N MET A 1 -19.60 -12.40 4.24
CA MET A 1 -18.69 -11.56 5.06
C MET A 1 -17.92 -12.38 6.09
N LEU A 2 -18.60 -13.07 7.04
CA LEU A 2 -17.91 -13.79 8.12
C LEU A 2 -16.98 -14.92 7.64
N GLY A 3 -17.35 -15.65 6.59
CA GLY A 3 -16.50 -16.69 6.00
C GLY A 3 -15.18 -16.17 5.40
N GLY A 4 -15.18 -14.96 4.83
CA GLY A 4 -13.96 -14.32 4.32
C GLY A 4 -13.00 -13.94 5.43
N ILE A 5 -13.54 -13.45 6.56
CA ILE A 5 -12.76 -13.13 7.75
C ILE A 5 -12.21 -14.41 8.38
N GLY A 6 -13.05 -15.44 8.57
CA GLY A 6 -12.63 -16.71 9.14
C GLY A 6 -11.54 -17.41 8.30
N THR A 7 -11.65 -17.35 6.97
CA THR A 7 -10.63 -17.91 6.08
C THR A 7 -9.33 -17.11 6.12
N SER A 8 -9.36 -15.77 6.13
CA SER A 8 -8.14 -14.97 6.23
C SER A 8 -7.40 -15.17 7.55
N LEU A 9 -8.12 -15.25 8.67
CA LEU A 9 -7.56 -15.57 9.99
C LEU A 9 -7.00 -17.00 10.04
N GLY A 10 -7.75 -17.99 9.53
CA GLY A 10 -7.33 -19.38 9.50
C GLY A 10 -6.05 -19.61 8.69
N ILE A 11 -5.92 -18.94 7.54
CA ILE A 11 -4.69 -18.98 6.73
C ILE A 11 -3.51 -18.41 7.51
N GLY A 12 -3.70 -17.31 8.24
CA GLY A 12 -2.66 -16.73 9.09
C GLY A 12 -2.15 -17.71 10.17
N VAL A 13 -3.03 -18.49 10.78
CA VAL A 13 -2.67 -19.52 11.76
C VAL A 13 -1.86 -20.64 11.11
N LEU A 14 -2.31 -21.15 9.96
CA LEU A 14 -1.59 -22.20 9.23
C LEU A 14 -0.19 -21.75 8.80
N ILE A 15 -0.06 -20.50 8.33
CA ILE A 15 1.24 -19.92 7.99
C ILE A 15 2.13 -19.83 9.23
N GLY A 16 1.58 -19.42 10.37
CA GLY A 16 2.30 -19.37 11.63
C GLY A 16 2.86 -20.73 12.06
N ASP A 17 2.08 -21.80 11.91
CA ASP A 17 2.47 -23.17 12.30
C ASP A 17 3.63 -23.72 11.44
N VAL A 18 3.67 -23.36 10.15
CA VAL A 18 4.75 -23.78 9.24
C VAL A 18 5.97 -22.84 9.25
N THR A 19 5.92 -21.74 10.01
CA THR A 19 6.98 -20.73 10.04
C THR A 19 7.95 -21.00 11.19
N SER A 20 9.25 -21.17 10.90
CA SER A 20 10.28 -21.43 11.92
C SER A 20 10.67 -20.21 12.77
N ILE A 21 10.09 -19.04 12.50
CA ILE A 21 10.39 -17.79 13.22
C ILE A 21 9.48 -17.70 14.45
N PRO A 22 10.03 -17.52 15.67
CA PRO A 22 9.21 -17.32 16.86
C PRO A 22 8.28 -16.11 16.73
N SER A 23 7.02 -16.28 17.13
CA SER A 23 5.99 -15.23 17.00
C SER A 23 6.41 -13.86 17.56
N PRO A 24 7.06 -13.76 18.74
CA PRO A 24 7.50 -12.46 19.25
C PRO A 24 8.47 -11.74 18.31
N VAL A 25 9.38 -12.49 17.67
CA VAL A 25 10.37 -11.93 16.73
C VAL A 25 9.68 -11.49 15.44
N ALA A 26 8.77 -12.32 14.91
CA ALA A 26 8.02 -11.99 13.72
C ALA A 26 7.13 -10.75 13.91
N ILE A 27 6.45 -10.63 15.05
CA ILE A 27 5.60 -9.49 15.39
C ILE A 27 6.43 -8.20 15.46
N VAL A 28 7.55 -8.22 16.19
CA VAL A 28 8.42 -7.03 16.31
C VAL A 28 9.01 -6.66 14.96
N GLY A 29 9.50 -7.63 14.19
CA GLY A 29 10.11 -7.41 12.88
C GLY A 29 9.13 -6.85 11.85
N LEU A 30 7.98 -7.52 11.66
CA LEU A 30 6.96 -7.06 10.72
C LEU A 30 6.31 -5.75 11.17
N GLY A 31 6.15 -5.54 12.48
CA GLY A 31 5.72 -4.26 13.03
C GLY A 31 6.67 -3.12 12.67
N ALA A 32 7.98 -3.33 12.83
CA ALA A 32 8.98 -2.35 12.42
C ALA A 32 8.95 -2.06 10.91
N VAL A 33 8.78 -3.10 10.08
CA VAL A 33 8.61 -2.92 8.62
C VAL A 33 7.36 -2.10 8.32
N ALA A 34 6.23 -2.42 8.95
CA ALA A 34 4.98 -1.69 8.76
C ALA A 34 5.12 -0.21 9.14
N ILE A 35 5.76 0.08 10.28
CA ILE A 35 6.06 1.47 10.69
C ILE A 35 6.91 2.17 9.63
N GLY A 36 7.94 1.51 9.11
CA GLY A 36 8.79 2.06 8.05
C GLY A 36 8.02 2.39 6.78
N LEU A 37 7.12 1.49 6.34
CA LEU A 37 6.27 1.71 5.17
C LEU A 37 5.28 2.86 5.39
N ILE A 38 4.64 2.93 6.56
CA ILE A 38 3.73 4.01 6.93
C ILE A 38 4.50 5.34 6.94
N ALA A 39 5.66 5.39 7.61
CA ALA A 39 6.48 6.59 7.65
C ALA A 39 6.94 7.01 6.24
N HIS A 40 7.34 6.05 5.39
CA HIS A 40 7.70 6.34 4.01
C HIS A 40 6.53 6.90 3.21
N ALA A 41 5.34 6.29 3.31
CA ALA A 41 4.15 6.75 2.64
C ALA A 41 3.72 8.15 3.10
N LEU A 42 3.82 8.44 4.40
CA LEU A 42 3.37 9.70 4.98
C LEU A 42 4.36 10.85 4.80
N PHE A 43 5.66 10.60 4.65
CA PHE A 43 6.69 11.66 4.68
C PHE A 43 7.61 11.70 3.45
N LEU A 44 7.76 10.60 2.70
CA LEU A 44 8.69 10.53 1.56
C LEU A 44 7.99 10.62 0.19
N ASN A 45 6.74 10.15 0.07
CA ASN A 45 5.91 10.40 -1.12
C ASN A 45 5.25 11.80 -1.11
N GLY A 46 5.57 12.61 -0.12
CA GLY A 46 4.98 13.93 0.16
C GLY A 46 4.48 13.97 1.60
N PRO A 47 4.97 14.88 2.46
CA PRO A 47 4.40 15.05 3.78
C PRO A 47 2.94 15.44 3.64
N VAL A 48 2.05 14.63 4.23
CA VAL A 48 0.68 15.05 4.52
C VAL A 48 0.83 16.22 5.51
N GLY A 49 0.75 17.44 5.01
CA GLY A 49 1.03 18.66 5.73
C GLY A 49 -0.07 18.99 6.74
N ASP A 50 -1.31 18.70 6.38
CA ASP A 50 -2.51 18.92 7.22
C ASP A 50 -3.55 17.80 7.03
N ILE A 51 -4.53 17.69 7.94
CA ILE A 51 -5.61 16.69 7.83
C ILE A 51 -6.39 16.83 6.52
N ASP A 52 -6.49 18.05 5.99
CA ASP A 52 -7.18 18.36 4.75
C ASP A 52 -6.52 17.67 3.52
N ASP A 53 -5.21 17.40 3.55
CA ASP A 53 -4.51 16.67 2.47
C ASP A 53 -4.99 15.21 2.32
N LEU A 54 -5.56 14.61 3.38
CA LEU A 54 -6.11 13.24 3.34
C LEU A 54 -7.49 13.19 2.65
N THR A 55 -8.14 14.34 2.48
CA THR A 55 -9.43 14.47 1.80
C THR A 55 -9.33 14.97 0.36
N GLU A 56 -8.14 15.42 -0.05
CA GLU A 56 -7.86 15.86 -1.43
C GLU A 56 -7.85 14.65 -2.38
N GLU A 57 -8.74 14.67 -3.37
CA GLU A 57 -8.83 13.62 -4.39
C GLU A 57 -7.64 13.76 -5.34
N VAL A 58 -6.83 12.71 -5.50
CA VAL A 58 -5.68 12.71 -6.41
C VAL A 58 -6.19 12.99 -7.83
N ALA A 59 -5.96 14.21 -8.32
CA ALA A 59 -6.33 14.59 -9.68
C ALA A 59 -5.65 13.63 -10.66
N ILE A 60 -6.46 12.96 -11.49
CA ILE A 60 -5.96 12.18 -12.63
C ILE A 60 -5.21 13.17 -13.50
N VAL A 61 -3.87 13.10 -13.48
CA VAL A 61 -3.04 13.85 -14.42
C VAL A 61 -3.41 13.32 -15.80
N GLU A 62 -4.12 14.13 -16.60
CA GLU A 62 -4.29 13.85 -18.02
C GLU A 62 -2.89 13.71 -18.63
N VAL A 63 -2.56 12.47 -18.98
CA VAL A 63 -1.32 12.14 -19.68
C VAL A 63 -1.24 13.07 -20.90
N PRO A 64 -0.16 13.86 -21.05
CA PRO A 64 -0.10 14.87 -22.09
C PRO A 64 -0.36 14.24 -23.47
N MET A 65 -1.26 14.86 -24.24
CA MET A 65 -1.64 14.51 -25.62
C MET A 65 -0.47 14.76 -26.60
N VAL A 66 0.73 14.29 -26.28
CA VAL A 66 1.92 14.36 -27.13
C VAL A 66 2.20 13.03 -27.82
N LEU A 67 1.37 12.01 -27.57
CA LEU A 67 1.44 10.68 -28.20
C LEU A 67 0.41 10.47 -29.31
N SER A 68 -0.22 11.53 -29.82
CA SER A 68 -0.96 11.45 -31.08
C SER A 68 0.06 11.56 -32.22
N PRO A 69 0.23 10.52 -33.07
CA PRO A 69 0.99 10.66 -34.30
C PRO A 69 0.45 11.86 -35.05
N MET A 70 1.33 12.82 -35.34
CA MET A 70 0.96 14.01 -36.09
C MET A 70 0.20 13.61 -37.34
N GLU A 71 -0.86 14.39 -37.60
CA GLU A 71 -1.54 14.52 -38.88
C GLU A 71 -0.61 14.12 -40.03
N SER A 72 -0.93 12.96 -40.62
CA SER A 72 -0.31 12.53 -41.86
C SER A 72 -0.80 13.50 -42.91
N ALA A 73 0.06 14.44 -43.27
CA ALA A 73 -0.15 15.34 -44.39
C ALA A 73 -0.36 14.53 -45.68
N ASP A 74 -1.60 14.54 -46.19
CA ASP A 74 -2.06 14.80 -47.57
C ASP A 74 -3.47 14.22 -47.80
#